data_AF-A0A0B1SK10-F1
#
_entry.id   AF-A0A0B1SK10-F1
#
_cell.length_a   1.000
_cell.length_b   1.000
_cell.length_c   1.000
_cell.angle_alpha   90.00
_cell.angle_beta   90.00
_cell.angle_gamma   90.00
#
_symmetry.space_group_name_H-M   'P 1'
#
loop_
_entity.id
_entity.type
_entity.pdbx_description
1 polymer ?
#
loop_
_entity_poly.entity_id
_entity_poly.type
_entity_poly.pdbx_seq_one_letter_code
_entity_poly.pdbx_strand_id
1 'polypeptide(L)'
;MPWLANRTTDDSLPMAQRKLDDYRNYRRHEKPPRIEDKGRLETLFNTLQTRLRLSNRPAFLPRDGHLVKDINHAWKNLEDSEKGFEEWLLSEIMRLERLEHLAEKFRRKCALHEEWAHGKEEALRREDWRSCGLYKIK
;
A
#
# COMPACT_ATOMS: atom_id res chain seq x y z
N MET A 1 -13.52 9.22 4.67
CA MET A 1 -12.86 9.09 3.35
C MET A 1 -12.90 7.62 2.92
N PRO A 2 -13.80 7.23 2.01
CA PRO A 2 -14.03 5.82 1.67
C PRO A 2 -12.79 5.10 1.11
N TRP A 3 -11.90 5.85 0.45
CA TRP A 3 -10.71 5.28 -0.19
C TRP A 3 -9.62 4.84 0.79
N LEU A 4 -9.52 5.43 1.99
CA LEU A 4 -8.59 4.98 3.05
C LEU A 4 -8.95 3.60 3.61
N ALA A 5 -10.22 3.19 3.48
CA ALA A 5 -10.66 1.85 3.84
C ALA A 5 -10.45 0.83 2.70
N ASN A 6 -10.15 1.30 1.48
CA ASN A 6 -9.98 0.43 0.32
C ASN A 6 -8.59 -0.21 0.28
N ARG A 7 -8.51 -1.44 0.78
CA ARG A 7 -7.30 -2.26 0.86
C ARG A 7 -7.10 -3.22 -0.33
N THR A 8 -7.38 -2.77 -1.56
CA THR A 8 -7.11 -3.57 -2.77
C THR A 8 -6.00 -2.95 -3.62
N THR A 9 -5.10 -3.78 -4.16
CA THR A 9 -4.01 -3.39 -5.08
C THR A 9 -4.04 -4.20 -6.38
N ASP A 10 -5.07 -5.03 -6.57
CA ASP A 10 -5.21 -5.98 -7.69
C ASP A 10 -3.93 -6.83 -7.92
N ASP A 11 -3.22 -7.16 -6.83
CA ASP A 11 -1.96 -7.92 -6.81
C ASP A 11 -0.85 -7.38 -7.76
N SER A 12 -0.90 -6.10 -8.09
CA SER A 12 -0.02 -5.49 -9.10
C SER A 12 0.87 -4.41 -8.47
N LEU A 13 2.20 -4.59 -8.59
CA LEU A 13 3.19 -3.64 -8.05
C LEU A 13 3.01 -2.22 -8.61
N PRO A 14 2.81 -2.01 -9.93
CA PRO A 14 2.50 -0.68 -10.47
C PRO A 14 1.25 -0.03 -9.87
N MET A 15 0.21 -0.81 -9.55
CA MET A 15 -1.01 -0.29 -8.93
C MET A 15 -0.79 0.09 -7.47
N ALA A 16 0.00 -0.70 -6.73
CA ALA A 16 0.40 -0.36 -5.37
C ALA A 16 1.27 0.93 -5.34
N GLN A 17 2.19 1.09 -6.29
CA GLN A 17 3.00 2.31 -6.43
C GLN A 17 2.16 3.53 -6.77
N ARG A 18 1.21 3.41 -7.69
CA ARG A 18 0.26 4.50 -8.02
C ARG A 18 -0.54 4.94 -6.79
N LYS A 19 -1.05 3.97 -6.00
CA LYS A 19 -1.74 4.27 -4.75
C LYS A 19 -0.86 5.00 -3.73
N LEU A 20 0.43 4.67 -3.69
CA LEU A 20 1.38 5.36 -2.82
C LEU A 20 1.58 6.82 -3.24
N ASP A 21 1.66 7.08 -4.53
CA ASP A 21 1.78 8.44 -5.06
C ASP A 21 0.49 9.25 -4.84
N ASP A 22 -0.68 8.64 -5.03
CA ASP A 22 -1.97 9.26 -4.69
C ASP A 22 -2.04 9.61 -3.19
N TYR A 23 -1.60 8.70 -2.31
CA TYR A 23 -1.52 8.96 -0.86
C TYR A 23 -0.54 10.09 -0.51
N ARG A 24 0.61 10.16 -1.18
CA ARG A 24 1.58 11.26 -1.03
C ARG A 24 0.99 12.60 -1.49
N ASN A 25 0.26 12.60 -2.61
CA ASN A 25 -0.41 13.80 -3.12
C ASN A 25 -1.46 14.32 -2.15
N TYR A 26 -2.30 13.42 -1.61
CA TYR A 26 -3.25 13.74 -0.55
C TYR A 26 -2.56 14.36 0.67
N ARG A 27 -1.49 13.76 1.19
CA ARG A 27 -0.74 14.29 2.34
C ARG A 27 -0.09 15.65 2.07
N ARG A 28 0.32 15.91 0.83
CA ARG A 28 1.07 17.12 0.46
C ARG A 28 0.17 18.31 0.11
N HIS A 29 -0.99 18.07 -0.49
CA HIS A 29 -1.83 19.13 -1.02
C HIS A 29 -3.22 19.20 -0.37
N GLU A 30 -3.85 18.05 -0.09
CA GLU A 30 -5.23 18.02 0.40
C GLU A 30 -5.32 18.10 1.93
N LYS A 31 -4.40 17.42 2.65
CA LYS A 31 -4.40 17.39 4.12
C LYS A 31 -4.00 18.74 4.77
N PRO A 32 -2.97 19.47 4.30
CA PRO A 32 -2.54 20.72 4.93
C PRO A 32 -3.64 21.80 5.08
N PRO A 33 -4.43 22.15 4.04
CA PRO A 33 -5.47 23.17 4.20
C PRO A 33 -6.56 22.73 5.19
N ARG A 34 -6.84 21.43 5.31
CA ARG A 34 -7.80 20.91 6.29
C ARG A 34 -7.29 21.04 7.73
N ILE A 35 -5.99 20.89 7.96
CA ILE A 35 -5.35 21.14 9.26
C ILE A 35 -5.46 22.63 9.61
N GLU A 36 -5.21 23.52 8.66
CA GLU A 36 -5.34 24.96 8.85
C GLU A 36 -6.78 25.37 9.18
N ASP A 37 -7.76 24.84 8.46
CA ASP A 37 -9.18 25.07 8.71
C ASP A 37 -9.58 24.62 10.13
N LYS A 38 -9.10 23.45 10.57
CA LYS A 38 -9.33 22.93 11.92
C LYS A 38 -8.75 23.88 12.98
N GLY A 39 -7.49 24.30 12.82
CA GLY A 39 -6.85 25.24 13.77
C GLY A 39 -7.52 26.61 13.79
N ARG A 40 -7.97 27.10 12.63
CA ARG A 40 -8.73 28.35 12.51
C ARG A 40 -10.07 28.25 13.23
N LEU A 41 -10.77 27.13 13.09
CA LEU A 41 -12.05 26.87 13.76
C LEU A 41 -11.89 26.89 15.29
N GLU A 42 -10.86 26.21 15.82
CA GLU A 42 -10.54 26.21 17.24
C GLU A 42 -10.23 27.63 17.76
N THR A 43 -9.44 28.39 16.99
CA THR A 43 -9.12 29.79 17.31
C THR A 43 -10.36 30.68 17.33
N LEU A 44 -11.24 30.56 16.33
CA LEU A 44 -12.50 31.29 16.25
C LEU A 44 -13.42 30.95 17.43
N PHE A 45 -13.53 29.67 17.78
CA PHE A 45 -14.32 29.22 18.92
C PHE A 45 -13.80 29.83 20.22
N ASN A 46 -12.48 29.74 20.48
CA ASN A 46 -11.87 30.31 21.70
C ASN A 46 -12.05 31.83 21.79
N THR A 47 -11.93 32.52 20.65
CA THR A 47 -12.16 33.98 20.57
C THR A 47 -13.61 34.33 20.91
N LEU A 48 -14.57 33.58 20.35
CA LEU A 48 -16.00 33.76 20.62
C LEU A 48 -16.33 33.52 22.10
N GLN A 49 -15.84 32.43 22.69
CA GLN A 49 -16.06 32.13 24.10
C GLN A 49 -15.50 33.22 25.01
N THR A 50 -14.29 33.73 24.71
CA THR A 50 -13.66 34.80 25.49
C THR A 50 -14.49 36.08 25.41
N ARG A 51 -14.97 36.47 24.22
CA ARG A 51 -15.83 37.66 24.04
C ARG A 51 -17.15 37.54 24.78
N LEU A 52 -17.81 36.38 24.70
CA LEU A 52 -19.08 36.13 25.39
C LEU A 52 -18.91 36.24 26.91
N ARG A 53 -17.86 35.63 27.46
CA ARG A 53 -17.50 35.71 28.88
C ARG A 53 -17.29 37.15 29.35
N LEU A 54 -16.53 37.95 28.60
CA LEU A 54 -16.28 39.36 28.94
C LEU A 54 -17.57 40.21 28.88
N SER A 55 -18.52 39.84 28.02
CA SER A 55 -19.82 40.52 27.90
C SER A 55 -20.91 40.01 28.86
N ASN A 56 -20.56 39.12 29.80
CA ASN A 56 -21.51 38.43 30.70
C ASN A 56 -22.66 37.71 29.96
N ARG A 57 -22.39 37.17 28.76
CA ARG A 57 -23.34 36.39 27.97
C ARG A 57 -23.03 34.89 28.11
N PRO A 58 -24.05 34.02 28.01
CA PRO A 58 -23.84 32.57 28.07
C PRO A 58 -22.94 32.08 26.92
N ALA A 59 -22.18 31.02 27.20
CA ALA A 59 -21.29 30.38 26.25
C ALA A 59 -22.05 29.86 25.03
N PHE A 60 -21.44 30.00 23.85
CA PHE A 60 -21.99 29.40 22.64
C PHE A 60 -21.76 27.89 22.67
N LEU A 61 -22.82 27.10 22.64
CA LEU A 61 -22.74 25.65 22.47
C LEU A 61 -23.15 25.30 21.04
N PRO A 62 -22.23 24.77 20.19
CA PRO A 62 -22.60 24.23 18.89
C PRO A 62 -23.63 23.12 19.03
N ARG A 63 -24.37 22.83 17.94
CA ARG A 63 -25.27 21.67 17.87
C ARG A 63 -24.48 20.38 18.09
N ASP A 64 -25.13 19.36 18.66
CA ASP A 64 -24.52 18.04 18.88
C ASP A 64 -23.83 17.51 17.61
N GLY A 65 -22.64 16.91 17.79
CA GLY A 65 -21.78 16.43 16.70
C GLY A 65 -20.89 17.50 16.06
N HIS A 66 -21.07 18.78 16.39
CA HIS A 66 -20.24 19.89 15.91
C HIS A 66 -19.41 20.53 17.03
N LEU A 67 -19.30 19.86 18.18
CA LEU A 67 -18.43 20.31 19.26
C LEU A 67 -16.98 20.20 18.81
N VAL A 68 -16.13 21.12 19.28
CA VAL A 68 -14.67 21.06 19.04
C VAL A 68 -14.09 19.71 19.47
N LYS A 69 -14.63 19.10 20.53
CA LYS A 69 -14.26 17.75 20.99
C LYS A 69 -14.61 16.67 19.95
N ASP A 70 -15.80 16.74 19.35
CA ASP A 70 -16.25 15.76 18.35
C ASP A 70 -15.41 15.85 17.08
N ILE A 71 -15.09 17.08 16.65
CA ILE A 71 -14.21 17.34 15.51
C ILE A 71 -12.81 16.77 15.78
N ASN A 72 -12.27 16.99 16.99
CA ASN A 72 -10.99 16.42 17.39
C ASN A 72 -11.01 14.88 17.42
N HIS A 73 -12.11 14.28 17.89
CA HIS A 73 -12.26 12.83 17.90
C HIS A 73 -12.34 12.27 16.47
N ALA A 74 -13.16 12.86 15.60
CA ALA A 74 -13.27 12.47 14.20
C ALA A 74 -11.94 12.64 13.45
N TRP A 75 -11.19 13.70 13.74
CA TRP A 75 -9.85 13.92 13.20
C TRP A 75 -8.86 12.84 13.64
N LYS A 76 -8.88 12.45 14.91
CA LYS A 76 -8.05 11.36 15.41
C LYS A 76 -8.37 10.03 14.73
N ASN A 77 -9.65 9.71 14.57
CA ASN A 77 -10.08 8.49 13.87
C ASN A 77 -9.63 8.49 12.39
N LEU A 78 -9.60 9.66 11.75
CA LEU A 78 -9.03 9.83 10.41
C LEU A 78 -7.52 9.53 10.40
N GLU A 79 -6.75 10.11 11.33
CA GLU A 79 -5.31 9.87 11.44
C GLU A 79 -4.97 8.40 11.71
N ASP A 80 -5.74 7.72 12.56
CA ASP A 80 -5.59 6.28 12.82
C ASP A 80 -5.86 5.45 11.56
N SER A 81 -6.88 5.85 10.78
CA SER A 81 -7.21 5.19 9.51
C SER A 81 -6.12 5.40 8.45
N GLU A 82 -5.57 6.61 8.36
CA GLU A 82 -4.45 6.95 7.48
C GLU A 82 -3.20 6.13 7.82
N LYS A 83 -2.88 6.02 9.11
CA LYS A 83 -1.76 5.22 9.59
C LYS A 83 -1.93 3.76 9.21
N GLY A 84 -3.10 3.17 9.46
CA GLY A 84 -3.39 1.79 9.09
C GLY A 84 -3.37 1.54 7.58
N PHE A 85 -3.76 2.53 6.77
CA PHE A 85 -3.66 2.46 5.31
C PHE A 85 -2.20 2.50 4.83
N GLU A 86 -1.38 3.39 5.38
CA GLU A 86 0.05 3.52 5.06
C GLU A 86 0.83 2.25 5.44
N GLU A 87 0.61 1.71 6.64
CA GLU A 87 1.23 0.46 7.08
C GLU A 87 0.87 -0.71 6.16
N TRP A 88 -0.42 -0.84 5.81
CA TRP A 88 -0.88 -1.86 4.88
C TRP A 88 -0.25 -1.70 3.49
N LEU A 89 -0.24 -0.48 2.94
CA LEU A 89 0.25 -0.22 1.59
C LEU A 89 1.75 -0.51 1.46
N LEU A 90 2.54 -0.12 2.46
CA LEU A 90 3.98 -0.41 2.47
C LEU A 90 4.26 -1.91 2.60
N SER A 91 3.54 -2.61 3.49
CA SER A 91 3.65 -4.07 3.60
C SER A 91 3.28 -4.78 2.30
N GLU A 92 2.27 -4.27 1.59
CA GLU A 92 1.79 -4.86 0.34
C GLU A 92 2.80 -4.64 -0.80
N ILE A 93 3.40 -3.45 -0.91
CA ILE A 93 4.49 -3.18 -1.86
C ILE A 93 5.66 -4.13 -1.62
N MET A 94 6.12 -4.27 -0.37
CA MET A 94 7.22 -5.18 -0.04
C MET A 94 6.91 -6.64 -0.38
N ARG A 95 5.66 -7.07 -0.15
CA ARG A 95 5.20 -8.42 -0.51
C ARG A 95 5.26 -8.65 -2.02
N LEU A 96 4.77 -7.68 -2.80
CA LEU A 96 4.74 -7.74 -4.26
C LEU A 96 6.15 -7.73 -4.87
N GLU A 97 7.05 -6.88 -4.37
CA GLU A 97 8.46 -6.85 -4.79
C GLU A 97 9.14 -8.20 -4.55
N ARG A 98 8.90 -8.81 -3.39
CA ARG A 98 9.43 -10.15 -3.08
C ARG A 98 8.89 -11.21 -4.03
N LEU A 99 7.59 -11.17 -4.34
CA LEU A 99 6.96 -12.11 -5.27
C LEU A 99 7.54 -11.98 -6.68
N GLU A 100 7.71 -10.74 -7.17
CA GLU A 100 8.30 -10.49 -8.48
C GLU A 100 9.74 -11.03 -8.58
N HIS A 101 10.54 -10.79 -7.54
CA HIS A 101 11.90 -11.33 -7.45
C HIS A 101 11.92 -12.86 -7.46
N LEU A 102 11.04 -13.51 -6.67
CA LEU A 102 10.94 -14.97 -6.63
C LEU A 102 10.46 -15.55 -7.96
N ALA A 103 9.47 -14.91 -8.60
CA ALA A 103 8.94 -15.33 -9.89
C ALA A 103 10.01 -15.21 -10.99
N GLU A 104 10.83 -14.16 -10.98
CA GLU A 104 11.95 -14.02 -11.90
C GLU A 104 13.01 -15.09 -11.66
N LYS A 105 13.40 -15.33 -10.40
CA LYS A 105 14.36 -16.36 -10.04
C LYS A 105 13.89 -17.75 -10.45
N PHE A 106 12.60 -18.05 -10.27
CA PHE A 106 11.99 -19.30 -10.70
C PHE A 106 12.07 -19.45 -12.22
N ARG A 107 11.62 -18.44 -12.98
CA ARG A 107 11.68 -18.44 -14.45
C ARG A 107 13.09 -18.68 -14.97
N ARG A 108 14.11 -18.03 -14.40
CA ARG A 108 15.51 -18.23 -14.79
C ARG A 108 15.97 -19.67 -14.53
N LYS A 109 15.62 -20.26 -13.39
CA LYS A 109 15.97 -21.65 -13.07
C LYS A 109 15.27 -22.66 -13.98
N CYS A 110 13.98 -22.44 -14.26
CA CYS A 110 13.23 -23.28 -15.18
C CYS A 110 13.84 -23.24 -16.58
N ALA A 111 14.12 -22.05 -17.12
CA ALA A 111 14.74 -21.90 -18.44
C ALA A 111 16.09 -22.64 -18.54
N LEU A 112 16.97 -22.46 -17.54
CA LEU A 112 18.25 -23.18 -17.50
C LEU A 112 18.07 -24.70 -17.41
N HIS A 113 17.08 -25.17 -16.65
CA HIS A 113 16.82 -26.59 -16.50
C HIS A 113 16.23 -27.20 -17.77
N GLU A 114 15.28 -26.51 -18.41
CA GLU A 114 14.69 -26.91 -19.69
C GLU A 114 15.76 -26.99 -20.78
N GLU A 115 16.64 -25.99 -20.87
CA GLU A 115 17.76 -25.99 -21.82
C GLU A 115 18.74 -27.14 -21.55
N TRP A 116 19.08 -27.40 -20.29
CA TRP A 116 19.91 -28.56 -19.92
C TRP A 116 19.21 -29.90 -20.24
N ALA A 117 17.91 -30.01 -19.97
CA ALA A 117 17.15 -31.24 -20.15
C ALA A 117 16.86 -31.55 -21.62
N HIS A 118 16.84 -30.53 -22.47
CA HIS A 118 16.50 -30.64 -23.88
C HIS A 118 17.34 -31.70 -24.61
N GLY A 119 16.67 -32.67 -25.25
CA GLY A 119 17.29 -33.74 -26.03
C GLY A 119 17.97 -34.85 -25.22
N LYS A 120 18.04 -34.75 -23.88
CA LYS A 120 18.58 -35.83 -23.03
C LYS A 120 17.68 -37.06 -23.05
N GLU A 121 16.37 -36.87 -23.07
CA GLU A 121 15.42 -37.98 -23.11
C GLU A 121 15.52 -38.76 -24.43
N GLU A 122 15.57 -38.06 -25.57
CA GLU A 122 15.85 -38.69 -26.87
C GLU A 122 17.20 -39.42 -26.87
N ALA A 123 18.26 -38.81 -26.34
CA ALA A 123 19.58 -39.43 -26.28
C ALA A 123 19.59 -40.72 -25.43
N LEU A 124 18.87 -40.72 -24.30
CA LEU A 124 18.75 -41.90 -23.42
C LEU A 124 17.89 -43.02 -24.03
N ARG A 125 16.92 -42.67 -24.89
CA ARG A 125 16.07 -43.65 -25.59
C ARG A 125 16.75 -44.29 -26.81
N ARG A 126 17.84 -43.72 -27.32
CA ARG A 126 18.56 -44.28 -28.47
C ARG A 126 19.21 -45.62 -28.10
N GLU A 127 18.96 -46.64 -28.92
CA GLU A 127 19.54 -47.97 -28.76
C GLU A 127 20.79 -48.18 -29.63
N ASP A 128 21.51 -47.11 -29.95
CA ASP A 128 22.66 -47.09 -30.87
C ASP A 128 23.75 -48.12 -30.47
N TRP A 129 23.80 -48.48 -29.19
CA TRP A 129 24.65 -49.54 -28.63
C TRP A 129 24.41 -50.92 -29.23
N ARG A 130 23.20 -51.23 -29.74
CA ARG A 130 22.87 -52.54 -30.35
C ARG A 130 23.55 -52.76 -31.70
N SER A 131 23.89 -51.68 -32.41
CA SER A 131 24.51 -51.72 -33.74
C SER A 131 25.99 -51.37 -33.76
N CYS A 132 26.61 -51.09 -32.61
CA CYS A 132 28.02 -50.67 -32.55
C CYS A 132 28.99 -51.86 -32.47
N GLY A 133 30.13 -51.76 -33.17
CA GLY A 133 31.22 -52.74 -33.06
C GLY A 133 31.92 -52.67 -31.70
N LEU A 134 32.46 -53.80 -31.22
CA LEU A 134 33.01 -53.99 -29.86
C LEU A 134 34.07 -52.94 -29.44
N TYR A 135 34.79 -52.35 -30.40
CA TYR A 135 35.79 -51.30 -30.17
C TYR A 135 35.20 -49.93 -29.78
N LYS A 136 33.89 -49.72 -29.98
CA LYS A 136 33.17 -48.48 -29.65
C LYS A 136 32.39 -48.54 -28.33
N ILE A 137 32.29 -49.71 -27.69
CA ILE A 137 31.48 -49.95 -26.48
C ILE A 137 32.34 -49.96 -25.20
N LYS A 138 33.58 -49.47 -25.26
CA LYS A 138 34.45 -49.37 -24.08
C LYS A 138 34.35 -48.01 -23.40
#